data_AF-A0A3B9L8P9-F1
#
_entry.id   AF-A0A3B9L8P9-F1
#
_cell.length_a   1.000
_cell.length_b   1.000
_cell.length_c   1.000
_cell.angle_alpha   90.00
_cell.angle_beta   90.00
_cell.angle_gamma   90.00
#
_symmetry.space_group_name_H-M   'P 1'
#
loop_
_entity.id
_entity.type
_entity.pdbx_description
1 polymer ?
#
loop_
_entity_poly.entity_id
_entity_poly.type
_entity_poly.pdbx_seq_one_letter_code
_entity_poly.pdbx_strand_id
1 'polypeptide(L)'
;MAGADFTSANLLATTASAKDSSGNALTGNVALASNKLIRTGTGDIEIAAGGDLKMGNASSVIYTAGHSAASLDGFDSPTSALKPLYLADGGDVSIKVSGNIQGAEPTTSRQLINQWLFRQGGGTANKDTSWWVRPDLFKQSLATFGGGDVNIQSGGNISNFSASAVTTARFDTNGTTGNQVINGGGDVSVNAAGDINNGVYFVAKGDGEVKAGGSIKKLGDTFGTTLALQDGSFKVNAGKSAYIETTINPTMVNQSTTNTTIADKTGNNAYFNTYSEQSKVSVSSLTGDVTYGGANLLSKVKTSTASTIADALDSLGNPAVYFSPGSLNAVSYSGNAEIGNISLLPSSTGDLKILAAKNVSLSNITMSDAAVTSLASIENPTTRSGVTTFIANPLLTHGLQLLHANDSNPVLVVAKDGDISATLGNLITLPKASTFVAGNDIKNIGINGQNNKAS
;
A
#
# COMPACT_ATOMS: atom_id res chain seq x y z
N MET A 1 -20.51 0.92 29.73
CA MET A 1 -21.15 -0.42 29.69
C MET A 1 -21.33 -0.80 28.22
N ALA A 2 -21.08 -2.06 27.85
CA ALA A 2 -21.44 -2.57 26.52
C ALA A 2 -22.90 -3.06 26.56
N GLY A 3 -23.73 -2.62 25.61
CA GLY A 3 -25.17 -2.88 25.55
C GLY A 3 -25.55 -4.16 24.80
N ALA A 4 -24.94 -5.30 25.16
CA ALA A 4 -25.32 -6.60 24.63
C ALA A 4 -26.18 -7.36 25.65
N ASP A 5 -27.48 -7.05 25.67
CA ASP A 5 -28.50 -7.96 26.18
C ASP A 5 -29.48 -8.25 25.04
N PHE A 6 -30.17 -9.39 25.08
CA PHE A 6 -31.16 -9.82 24.10
C PHE A 6 -32.33 -8.85 23.92
N THR A 7 -32.40 -7.79 24.73
CA THR A 7 -33.39 -6.72 24.69
C THR A 7 -32.88 -5.41 24.06
N SER A 8 -31.59 -5.32 23.71
CA SER A 8 -31.00 -4.09 23.15
C SER A 8 -31.44 -3.85 21.71
N ALA A 9 -31.96 -2.65 21.43
CA ALA A 9 -32.36 -2.24 20.09
C ALA A 9 -31.16 -2.03 19.12
N ASN A 10 -29.94 -1.90 19.66
CA ASN A 10 -28.71 -1.85 18.87
C ASN A 10 -27.57 -2.54 19.63
N LEU A 11 -27.21 -3.74 19.17
CA LEU A 11 -26.18 -4.61 19.77
C LEU A 11 -24.77 -3.99 19.74
N LEU A 12 -24.52 -3.00 18.87
CA LEU A 12 -23.24 -2.29 18.75
C LEU A 12 -23.23 -0.92 19.46
N ALA A 13 -24.32 -0.53 20.10
CA ALA A 13 -24.35 0.74 20.83
C ALA A 13 -23.47 0.65 22.10
N THR A 14 -22.47 1.53 22.18
CA THR A 14 -21.56 1.62 23.33
C THR A 14 -21.57 3.02 23.93
N THR A 15 -21.49 3.11 25.26
CA THR A 15 -21.24 4.37 25.95
C THR A 15 -19.74 4.67 25.95
N ALA A 16 -19.36 5.88 25.54
CA ALA A 16 -17.97 6.32 25.57
C ALA A 16 -17.40 6.27 26.99
N SER A 17 -16.18 5.76 27.11
CA SER A 17 -15.44 5.64 28.35
C SER A 17 -14.81 6.98 28.74
N ALA A 18 -14.72 7.24 30.04
CA ALA A 18 -13.87 8.31 30.54
C ALA A 18 -12.41 8.02 30.19
N LYS A 19 -11.64 9.07 29.87
CA LYS A 19 -10.22 8.97 29.50
C LYS A 19 -9.32 9.36 30.67
N ASP A 20 -8.17 8.70 30.79
CA ASP A 20 -7.09 9.11 31.68
C ASP A 20 -6.32 10.32 31.13
N SER A 21 -5.34 10.82 31.88
CA SER A 21 -4.49 11.95 31.47
C SER A 21 -3.61 11.67 30.25
N SER A 22 -3.42 10.39 29.90
CA SER A 22 -2.69 9.96 28.70
C SER A 22 -3.62 9.72 27.50
N GLY A 23 -4.93 9.97 27.67
CA GLY A 23 -5.95 9.81 26.64
C GLY A 23 -6.44 8.36 26.44
N ASN A 24 -6.06 7.42 27.31
CA ASN A 24 -6.54 6.03 27.25
C ASN A 24 -7.88 5.90 27.96
N ALA A 25 -8.73 5.00 27.49
CA ALA A 25 -10.00 4.72 28.14
C ALA A 25 -9.83 3.92 29.45
N LEU A 26 -10.49 4.40 30.51
CA LEU A 26 -10.47 3.78 31.85
C LEU A 26 -11.27 2.48 31.92
N THR A 27 -12.35 2.38 31.14
CA THR A 27 -13.26 1.22 31.10
C THR A 27 -13.72 0.91 29.66
N GLY A 28 -14.47 -0.18 29.47
CA GLY A 28 -15.11 -0.48 28.17
C GLY A 28 -14.13 -0.84 27.05
N ASN A 29 -12.93 -1.30 27.44
CA ASN A 29 -11.87 -1.69 26.52
C ASN A 29 -12.10 -3.10 25.98
N VAL A 30 -11.77 -3.32 24.71
CA VAL A 30 -11.60 -4.65 24.12
C VAL A 30 -10.11 -4.93 24.03
N ALA A 31 -9.66 -6.05 24.59
CA ALA A 31 -8.27 -6.47 24.51
C ALA A 31 -8.17 -7.86 23.88
N LEU A 32 -7.51 -7.97 22.74
CA LEU A 32 -7.17 -9.26 22.16
C LEU A 32 -5.81 -9.69 22.73
N ALA A 33 -5.84 -10.64 23.67
CA ALA A 33 -4.64 -11.11 24.35
C ALA A 33 -3.57 -11.64 23.38
N SER A 34 -2.32 -11.69 23.85
CA SER A 34 -1.17 -12.15 23.06
C SER A 34 -1.41 -13.54 22.48
N ASN A 35 -1.08 -13.71 21.20
CA ASN A 35 -1.26 -14.97 20.44
C ASN A 35 -2.72 -15.46 20.36
N LYS A 36 -3.71 -14.58 20.54
CA LYS A 36 -5.13 -14.89 20.32
C LYS A 36 -5.59 -14.28 19.01
N LEU A 37 -6.48 -14.98 18.32
CA LEU A 37 -7.07 -14.49 17.09
C LEU A 37 -8.59 -14.52 17.16
N ILE A 38 -9.22 -13.62 16.40
CA ILE A 38 -10.65 -13.64 16.10
C ILE A 38 -10.74 -13.95 14.61
N ARG A 39 -11.50 -14.99 14.25
CA ARG A 39 -11.68 -15.33 12.84
C ARG A 39 -13.05 -15.92 12.53
N THR A 40 -13.48 -15.69 11.31
CA THR A 40 -14.66 -16.30 10.69
C THR A 40 -14.29 -16.86 9.33
N GLY A 41 -15.17 -17.69 8.75
CA GLY A 41 -15.11 -18.06 7.34
C GLY A 41 -15.71 -16.94 6.50
N THR A 42 -16.93 -17.17 6.02
CA THR A 42 -17.71 -16.22 5.18
C THR A 42 -18.53 -15.20 5.97
N GLY A 43 -18.55 -15.30 7.30
CA GLY A 43 -19.33 -14.39 8.15
C GLY A 43 -18.55 -13.14 8.52
N ASP A 44 -19.27 -12.05 8.79
CA ASP A 44 -18.68 -10.77 9.16
C ASP A 44 -18.14 -10.77 10.59
N ILE A 45 -17.25 -9.82 10.89
CA ILE A 45 -16.75 -9.54 12.23
C ILE A 45 -17.08 -8.08 12.58
N GLU A 46 -17.89 -7.88 13.61
CA GLU A 46 -18.19 -6.55 14.16
C GLU A 46 -17.63 -6.43 15.59
N ILE A 47 -16.82 -5.39 15.84
CA ILE A 47 -16.25 -5.09 17.15
C ILE A 47 -16.61 -3.66 17.54
N ALA A 48 -17.36 -3.51 18.63
CA ALA A 48 -17.69 -2.22 19.20
C ALA A 48 -17.12 -2.06 20.62
N ALA A 49 -16.46 -0.95 20.90
CA ALA A 49 -15.93 -0.64 22.24
C ALA A 49 -16.23 0.80 22.67
N GLY A 50 -16.72 0.96 23.90
CA GLY A 50 -16.84 2.27 24.54
C GLY A 50 -15.49 2.88 24.91
N GLY A 51 -14.46 2.04 25.09
CA GLY A 51 -13.09 2.43 25.37
C GLY A 51 -12.16 2.18 24.19
N ASP A 52 -10.98 1.64 24.49
CA ASP A 52 -9.92 1.33 23.54
C ASP A 52 -10.05 -0.09 22.96
N LEU A 53 -9.47 -0.32 21.77
CA LEU A 53 -9.09 -1.66 21.29
C LEU A 53 -7.57 -1.83 21.45
N LYS A 54 -7.14 -2.92 22.09
CA LYS A 54 -5.71 -3.23 22.30
C LYS A 54 -5.36 -4.63 21.83
N MET A 55 -4.33 -4.73 20.99
CA MET A 55 -3.75 -6.01 20.56
C MET A 55 -2.62 -6.39 21.53
N GLY A 56 -2.49 -7.67 21.87
CA GLY A 56 -1.51 -8.14 22.86
C GLY A 56 -0.09 -8.31 22.32
N ASN A 57 0.05 -8.82 21.09
CA ASN A 57 1.31 -8.88 20.35
C ASN A 57 1.06 -8.97 18.83
N ALA A 58 2.12 -9.09 18.03
CA ALA A 58 2.03 -9.20 16.57
C ALA A 58 1.24 -10.44 16.08
N SER A 59 1.10 -11.48 16.92
CA SER A 59 0.29 -12.67 16.61
C SER A 59 -1.16 -12.53 17.08
N SER A 60 -1.54 -11.39 17.67
CA SER A 60 -2.93 -11.04 17.92
C SER A 60 -3.52 -10.50 16.62
N VAL A 61 -4.42 -11.25 15.98
CA VAL A 61 -4.94 -10.90 14.64
C VAL A 61 -6.45 -11.13 14.52
N ILE A 62 -7.10 -10.32 13.68
CA ILE A 62 -8.52 -10.40 13.35
C ILE A 62 -8.63 -10.64 11.85
N TYR A 63 -9.33 -11.69 11.41
CA TYR A 63 -9.54 -11.85 9.97
C TYR A 63 -10.78 -12.65 9.59
N THR A 64 -11.34 -12.34 8.43
CA THR A 64 -12.27 -13.24 7.73
C THR A 64 -11.48 -14.05 6.69
N ALA A 65 -11.75 -15.36 6.62
CA ALA A 65 -11.06 -16.25 5.69
C ALA A 65 -11.83 -16.44 4.39
N GLY A 66 -13.17 -16.43 4.43
CA GLY A 66 -14.01 -16.93 3.34
C GLY A 66 -14.03 -18.45 3.27
N HIS A 67 -14.15 -18.98 2.05
CA HIS A 67 -14.02 -20.41 1.73
C HIS A 67 -13.05 -20.64 0.57
N SER A 68 -12.70 -21.91 0.31
CA SER A 68 -11.85 -22.26 -0.83
C SER A 68 -12.49 -21.83 -2.14
N ALA A 69 -11.75 -21.10 -2.96
CA ALA A 69 -12.17 -20.71 -4.30
C ALA A 69 -12.23 -21.93 -5.24
N ALA A 70 -13.12 -21.89 -6.25
CA ALA A 70 -13.24 -22.94 -7.27
C ALA A 70 -11.90 -23.20 -7.99
N SER A 71 -11.65 -24.42 -8.48
CA SER A 71 -10.44 -24.71 -9.27
C SER A 71 -10.45 -23.94 -10.61
N LEU A 72 -9.27 -23.74 -11.18
CA LEU A 72 -9.10 -23.23 -12.54
C LEU A 72 -8.52 -24.36 -13.39
N ASP A 73 -9.26 -24.77 -14.43
CA ASP A 73 -8.79 -25.80 -15.35
C ASP A 73 -7.57 -25.29 -16.14
N GLY A 74 -6.58 -26.17 -16.35
CA GLY A 74 -5.33 -25.83 -17.05
C GLY A 74 -4.23 -25.23 -16.16
N PHE A 75 -4.59 -24.66 -15.00
CA PHE A 75 -3.66 -23.96 -14.12
C PHE A 75 -2.61 -24.86 -13.44
N ASP A 76 -1.33 -24.52 -13.62
CA ASP A 76 -0.19 -25.15 -12.91
C ASP A 76 -0.13 -24.70 -11.43
N SER A 77 -0.68 -25.54 -10.56
CA SER A 77 -0.75 -25.24 -9.13
C SER A 77 0.62 -25.25 -8.43
N PRO A 78 0.87 -24.31 -7.50
CA PRO A 78 2.07 -24.35 -6.67
C PRO A 78 2.19 -25.67 -5.92
N THR A 79 3.41 -26.06 -5.57
CA THR A 79 3.64 -27.29 -4.81
C THR A 79 2.97 -27.22 -3.44
N SER A 80 2.50 -28.37 -2.94
CA SER A 80 1.81 -28.45 -1.64
C SER A 80 2.67 -27.95 -0.47
N ALA A 81 3.99 -28.01 -0.57
CA ALA A 81 4.94 -27.48 0.41
C ALA A 81 4.78 -25.95 0.63
N LEU A 82 4.33 -25.21 -0.40
CA LEU A 82 4.08 -23.77 -0.32
C LEU A 82 2.73 -23.41 0.30
N LYS A 83 1.90 -24.42 0.56
CA LYS A 83 0.54 -24.32 1.12
C LYS A 83 -0.32 -23.30 0.35
N PRO A 84 -0.55 -23.49 -0.95
CA PRO A 84 -1.44 -22.61 -1.71
C PRO A 84 -2.84 -22.62 -1.12
N LEU A 85 -3.36 -21.42 -0.80
CA LEU A 85 -4.70 -21.23 -0.27
C LEU A 85 -5.39 -20.08 -1.00
N TYR A 86 -6.23 -20.44 -1.96
CA TYR A 86 -7.05 -19.49 -2.72
C TYR A 86 -8.41 -19.38 -2.04
N LEU A 87 -8.73 -18.20 -1.55
CA LEU A 87 -9.94 -17.94 -0.79
C LEU A 87 -10.84 -16.98 -1.57
N ALA A 88 -12.15 -17.18 -1.40
CA ALA A 88 -13.22 -16.35 -1.94
C ALA A 88 -14.29 -16.11 -0.88
N ASP A 89 -15.11 -15.10 -1.10
CA ASP A 89 -16.31 -14.78 -0.32
C ASP A 89 -16.05 -14.68 1.19
N GLY A 90 -14.99 -13.94 1.56
CA GLY A 90 -14.76 -13.52 2.94
C GLY A 90 -15.80 -12.48 3.39
N GLY A 91 -16.11 -12.47 4.69
CA GLY A 91 -16.99 -11.46 5.27
C GLY A 91 -16.27 -10.14 5.55
N ASP A 92 -17.05 -9.11 5.86
CA ASP A 92 -16.56 -7.78 6.20
C ASP A 92 -16.00 -7.73 7.63
N VAL A 93 -15.15 -6.74 7.91
CA VAL A 93 -14.69 -6.44 9.27
C VAL A 93 -14.95 -4.98 9.61
N SER A 94 -15.79 -4.75 10.63
CA SER A 94 -16.12 -3.42 11.14
C SER A 94 -15.64 -3.27 12.59
N ILE A 95 -14.76 -2.29 12.84
CA ILE A 95 -14.27 -1.93 14.17
C ILE A 95 -14.70 -0.50 14.48
N LYS A 96 -15.48 -0.33 15.54
CA LYS A 96 -15.89 0.98 16.04
C LYS A 96 -15.55 1.15 17.51
N VAL A 97 -14.59 2.01 17.81
CA VAL A 97 -14.19 2.30 19.19
C VAL A 97 -14.29 3.79 19.49
N SER A 98 -14.75 4.14 20.69
CA SER A 98 -14.81 5.55 21.11
C SER A 98 -13.46 6.07 21.63
N GLY A 99 -12.57 5.17 22.04
CA GLY A 99 -11.20 5.45 22.45
C GLY A 99 -10.17 5.25 21.34
N ASN A 100 -8.98 4.83 21.72
CA ASN A 100 -7.85 4.59 20.81
C ASN A 100 -7.87 3.15 20.26
N ILE A 101 -7.24 2.95 19.10
CA ILE A 101 -6.86 1.62 18.62
C ILE A 101 -5.35 1.50 18.72
N GLN A 102 -4.90 0.52 19.50
CA GLN A 102 -3.50 0.20 19.68
C GLN A 102 -3.22 -1.21 19.15
N GLY A 103 -2.59 -1.27 17.98
CA GLY A 103 -1.99 -2.51 17.48
C GLY A 103 -0.70 -2.85 18.21
N ALA A 104 -0.18 -4.04 17.95
CA ALA A 104 1.01 -4.57 18.62
C ALA A 104 2.06 -5.12 17.64
N GLU A 105 2.03 -4.58 16.42
CA GLU A 105 3.07 -4.83 15.42
C GLU A 105 4.42 -4.30 15.91
N PRO A 106 5.53 -5.02 15.67
CA PRO A 106 6.84 -4.60 16.13
C PRO A 106 7.24 -3.27 15.49
N THR A 107 7.84 -2.38 16.28
CA THR A 107 8.30 -1.06 15.80
C THR A 107 9.48 -1.15 14.85
N THR A 108 10.35 -2.15 15.04
CA THR A 108 11.57 -2.33 14.23
C THR A 108 11.45 -3.45 13.21
N SER A 109 10.66 -4.50 13.44
CA SER A 109 10.48 -5.64 12.52
C SER A 109 9.01 -5.87 12.16
N ARG A 110 8.35 -4.84 11.60
CA ARG A 110 6.97 -4.96 11.14
C ARG A 110 6.89 -5.86 9.91
N GLN A 111 5.76 -6.55 9.74
CA GLN A 111 5.53 -7.42 8.59
C GLN A 111 5.03 -6.63 7.38
N LEU A 112 5.41 -7.02 6.16
CA LEU A 112 4.81 -6.55 4.90
C LEU A 112 3.97 -7.64 4.22
N ILE A 113 3.14 -7.21 3.26
CA ILE A 113 2.16 -8.05 2.56
C ILE A 113 2.82 -9.27 1.92
N ASN A 114 3.98 -9.08 1.27
CA ASN A 114 4.77 -10.13 0.61
C ASN A 114 5.27 -11.26 1.54
N GLN A 115 5.08 -11.13 2.86
CA GLN A 115 5.44 -12.17 3.84
C GLN A 115 4.32 -13.17 4.12
N TRP A 116 3.10 -12.90 3.69
CA TRP A 116 1.96 -13.81 3.78
C TRP A 116 1.12 -13.85 2.50
N LEU A 117 1.30 -12.92 1.56
CA LEU A 117 0.79 -13.00 0.19
C LEU A 117 1.87 -13.64 -0.69
N PHE A 118 1.78 -14.95 -0.84
CA PHE A 118 2.72 -15.73 -1.62
C PHE A 118 2.35 -15.68 -3.10
N ARG A 119 3.33 -15.97 -3.96
CA ARG A 119 3.17 -15.91 -5.42
C ARG A 119 4.14 -16.83 -6.15
N GLN A 120 3.84 -17.06 -7.42
CA GLN A 120 4.72 -17.71 -8.42
C GLN A 120 4.44 -17.12 -9.81
N GLY A 121 5.27 -17.47 -10.80
CA GLY A 121 5.08 -17.13 -12.21
C GLY A 121 6.39 -17.17 -13.02
N GLY A 122 6.29 -17.61 -14.27
CA GLY A 122 7.36 -17.63 -15.25
C GLY A 122 8.54 -18.52 -14.87
N GLY A 123 9.75 -18.01 -15.08
CA GLY A 123 11.00 -18.75 -14.82
C GLY A 123 11.26 -19.89 -15.80
N THR A 124 12.30 -20.67 -15.55
CA THR A 124 12.71 -21.77 -16.44
C THR A 124 11.73 -22.94 -16.47
N ALA A 125 10.84 -23.04 -15.47
CA ALA A 125 9.76 -24.03 -15.47
C ALA A 125 8.47 -23.49 -16.12
N ASN A 126 8.49 -22.23 -16.60
CA ASN A 126 7.37 -21.56 -17.25
C ASN A 126 6.05 -21.69 -16.45
N LYS A 127 6.12 -21.36 -15.16
CA LYS A 127 4.98 -21.50 -14.24
C LYS A 127 3.90 -20.48 -14.54
N ASP A 128 2.67 -20.90 -14.31
CA ASP A 128 1.53 -19.99 -14.33
C ASP A 128 1.59 -18.94 -13.23
N THR A 129 1.27 -17.69 -13.59
CA THR A 129 1.25 -16.59 -12.62
C THR A 129 0.10 -16.76 -11.63
N SER A 130 0.42 -16.58 -10.35
CA SER A 130 -0.56 -16.74 -9.28
C SER A 130 -0.12 -16.04 -8.00
N TRP A 131 -1.09 -15.69 -7.16
CA TRP A 131 -0.86 -15.32 -5.77
C TRP A 131 -1.94 -15.86 -4.83
N TRP A 132 -1.54 -16.18 -3.60
CA TRP A 132 -2.39 -16.79 -2.58
C TRP A 132 -2.00 -16.33 -1.18
N VAL A 133 -2.91 -16.53 -0.23
CA VAL A 133 -2.73 -16.09 1.16
C VAL A 133 -2.12 -17.19 2.02
N ARG A 134 -1.42 -16.77 3.08
CA ARG A 134 -0.89 -17.61 4.15
C ARG A 134 -1.37 -17.06 5.50
N PRO A 135 -2.63 -17.30 5.89
CA PRO A 135 -3.17 -16.83 7.17
C PRO A 135 -2.37 -17.34 8.38
N ASP A 136 -1.69 -18.49 8.25
CA ASP A 136 -0.81 -19.04 9.27
C ASP A 136 0.46 -18.20 9.52
N LEU A 137 0.83 -17.31 8.59
CA LEU A 137 1.96 -16.39 8.70
C LEU A 137 1.54 -14.95 9.03
N PHE A 138 0.23 -14.66 9.08
CA PHE A 138 -0.29 -13.30 9.18
C PHE A 138 -0.06 -12.66 10.55
N LYS A 139 0.51 -11.46 10.55
CA LYS A 139 0.87 -10.66 11.72
C LYS A 139 0.68 -9.15 11.51
N GLN A 140 -0.30 -8.75 10.68
CA GLN A 140 -0.59 -7.33 10.36
C GLN A 140 -1.97 -6.88 10.88
N SER A 141 -2.26 -7.20 12.14
CA SER A 141 -3.47 -6.78 12.87
C SER A 141 -4.81 -7.28 12.30
N LEU A 142 -5.19 -6.88 11.08
CA LEU A 142 -6.50 -7.14 10.49
C LEU A 142 -6.44 -7.45 8.98
N ALA A 143 -7.18 -8.48 8.51
CA ALA A 143 -7.35 -8.75 7.08
C ALA A 143 -8.70 -9.38 6.68
N THR A 144 -9.11 -9.20 5.44
CA THR A 144 -10.19 -9.96 4.76
C THR A 144 -9.58 -10.77 3.61
N PHE A 145 -9.32 -12.07 3.84
CA PHE A 145 -8.48 -12.88 2.95
C PHE A 145 -9.19 -13.44 1.71
N GLY A 146 -10.51 -13.69 1.82
CA GLY A 146 -11.36 -14.11 0.70
C GLY A 146 -12.07 -12.93 0.04
N GLY A 147 -11.69 -11.70 0.37
CA GLY A 147 -12.45 -10.48 0.12
C GLY A 147 -13.35 -10.08 1.29
N GLY A 148 -13.98 -8.92 1.14
CA GLY A 148 -14.78 -8.24 2.16
C GLY A 148 -14.18 -6.89 2.53
N ASP A 149 -15.04 -5.95 2.91
CA ASP A 149 -14.66 -4.59 3.24
C ASP A 149 -14.10 -4.49 4.67
N VAL A 150 -13.21 -3.53 4.87
CA VAL A 150 -12.68 -3.18 6.18
C VAL A 150 -13.11 -1.76 6.53
N ASN A 151 -13.82 -1.60 7.65
CA ASN A 151 -14.18 -0.29 8.19
C ASN A 151 -13.66 -0.15 9.63
N ILE A 152 -12.72 0.77 9.85
CA ILE A 152 -12.11 1.05 11.15
C ILE A 152 -12.40 2.49 11.54
N GLN A 153 -13.01 2.67 12.70
CA GLN A 153 -13.37 3.97 13.26
C GLN A 153 -12.89 4.06 14.71
N SER A 154 -12.03 5.05 14.99
CA SER A 154 -11.54 5.38 16.31
C SER A 154 -11.92 6.81 16.69
N GLY A 155 -12.54 6.98 17.86
CA GLY A 155 -12.77 8.28 18.49
C GLY A 155 -11.50 8.91 19.09
N GLY A 156 -10.34 8.26 18.93
CA GLY A 156 -9.04 8.72 19.36
C GLY A 156 -7.98 8.50 18.29
N ASN A 157 -6.80 8.05 18.71
CA ASN A 157 -5.68 7.75 17.83
C ASN A 157 -5.69 6.28 17.38
N ILE A 158 -5.15 6.02 16.20
CA ILE A 158 -4.82 4.67 15.73
C ILE A 158 -3.30 4.55 15.70
N SER A 159 -2.73 3.52 16.32
CA SER A 159 -1.27 3.35 16.41
C SER A 159 -0.83 1.92 16.17
N ASN A 160 0.20 1.71 15.34
CA ASN A 160 0.77 0.39 15.04
C ASN A 160 -0.27 -0.65 14.58
N PHE A 161 -1.30 -0.22 13.84
CA PHE A 161 -2.41 -1.07 13.43
C PHE A 161 -2.58 -1.04 11.91
N SER A 162 -2.41 -2.19 11.28
CA SER A 162 -2.52 -2.41 9.84
C SER A 162 -3.88 -3.02 9.46
N ALA A 163 -4.24 -2.90 8.19
CA ALA A 163 -5.48 -3.46 7.64
C ALA A 163 -5.28 -3.88 6.18
N SER A 164 -5.95 -4.94 5.74
CA SER A 164 -5.76 -5.50 4.40
C SER A 164 -7.04 -6.08 3.82
N ALA A 165 -7.47 -5.59 2.65
CA ALA A 165 -8.47 -6.23 1.81
C ALA A 165 -7.77 -6.91 0.64
N VAL A 166 -7.92 -8.24 0.54
CA VAL A 166 -7.00 -9.09 -0.21
C VAL A 166 -7.69 -9.78 -1.38
N THR A 167 -6.96 -9.96 -2.48
CA THR A 167 -7.33 -10.89 -3.55
C THR A 167 -6.45 -12.13 -3.53
N THR A 168 -6.98 -13.23 -4.04
CA THR A 168 -6.18 -14.37 -4.51
C THR A 168 -6.45 -14.57 -5.99
N ALA A 169 -5.44 -15.02 -6.75
CA ALA A 169 -5.63 -15.17 -8.19
C ALA A 169 -4.81 -16.29 -8.80
N ARG A 170 -5.34 -16.82 -9.91
CA ARG A 170 -4.73 -17.85 -10.75
C ARG A 170 -4.94 -17.46 -12.21
N PHE A 171 -3.90 -17.57 -13.01
CA PHE A 171 -3.89 -17.28 -14.43
C PHE A 171 -3.29 -18.46 -15.15
N ASP A 172 -4.00 -19.03 -16.12
CA ASP A 172 -3.48 -20.03 -17.06
C ASP A 172 -2.61 -19.34 -18.13
N THR A 173 -1.55 -18.65 -17.69
CA THR A 173 -0.70 -17.81 -18.57
C THR A 173 0.09 -18.63 -19.59
N ASN A 174 0.33 -19.92 -19.30
CA ASN A 174 1.12 -20.80 -20.16
C ASN A 174 0.34 -21.97 -20.73
N GLY A 175 -0.91 -22.16 -20.31
CA GLY A 175 -1.79 -23.14 -20.93
C GLY A 175 -2.46 -22.63 -22.19
N THR A 176 -3.38 -23.44 -22.68
CA THR A 176 -4.03 -23.21 -23.98
C THR A 176 -5.33 -22.43 -23.87
N THR A 177 -5.83 -22.21 -22.65
CA THR A 177 -7.13 -21.57 -22.44
C THR A 177 -7.01 -20.07 -22.24
N GLY A 178 -5.92 -19.59 -21.62
CA GLY A 178 -5.76 -18.19 -21.22
C GLY A 178 -6.77 -17.76 -20.14
N ASN A 179 -7.38 -18.72 -19.44
CA ASN A 179 -8.37 -18.45 -18.42
C ASN A 179 -7.71 -17.81 -17.18
N GLN A 180 -8.48 -16.98 -16.47
CA GLN A 180 -8.03 -16.35 -15.24
C GLN A 180 -9.17 -16.29 -14.23
N VAL A 181 -8.82 -16.35 -12.94
CA VAL A 181 -9.76 -16.13 -11.84
C VAL A 181 -9.08 -15.29 -10.78
N ILE A 182 -9.68 -14.16 -10.45
CA ILE A 182 -9.31 -13.31 -9.31
C ILE A 182 -10.50 -13.34 -8.34
N ASN A 183 -10.25 -13.70 -7.09
CA ASN A 183 -11.26 -13.76 -6.03
C ASN A 183 -10.92 -12.74 -4.94
N GLY A 184 -11.94 -12.23 -4.27
CA GLY A 184 -11.82 -11.28 -3.18
C GLY A 184 -11.69 -9.82 -3.64
N GLY A 185 -10.91 -9.03 -2.90
CA GLY A 185 -10.92 -7.57 -2.96
C GLY A 185 -11.84 -6.97 -1.90
N GLY A 186 -12.06 -5.67 -1.99
CA GLY A 186 -12.84 -4.90 -1.01
C GLY A 186 -12.17 -3.58 -0.68
N ASP A 187 -12.94 -2.72 -0.05
CA ASP A 187 -12.51 -1.38 0.34
C ASP A 187 -11.86 -1.41 1.74
N VAL A 188 -10.96 -0.47 1.99
CA VAL A 188 -10.33 -0.30 3.31
C VAL A 188 -10.50 1.13 3.77
N SER A 189 -11.39 1.36 4.74
CA SER A 189 -11.64 2.67 5.36
C SER A 189 -11.08 2.72 6.77
N VAL A 190 -10.12 3.62 7.02
CA VAL A 190 -9.43 3.80 8.30
C VAL A 190 -9.59 5.25 8.76
N ASN A 191 -10.36 5.45 9.83
CA ASN A 191 -10.75 6.77 10.32
C ASN A 191 -10.35 6.93 11.79
N ALA A 192 -9.41 7.85 12.06
CA ALA A 192 -9.07 8.29 13.41
C ALA A 192 -9.55 9.73 13.64
N ALA A 193 -10.27 9.98 14.72
CA ALA A 193 -10.61 11.35 15.12
C ALA A 193 -9.35 12.15 15.55
N GLY A 194 -8.33 11.45 16.06
CA GLY A 194 -7.02 11.99 16.38
C GLY A 194 -5.98 11.70 15.30
N ASP A 195 -4.81 11.26 15.72
CA ASP A 195 -3.67 10.95 14.85
C ASP A 195 -3.68 9.48 14.40
N ILE A 196 -3.09 9.22 13.22
CA ILE A 196 -2.66 7.89 12.80
C ILE A 196 -1.14 7.80 12.94
N ASN A 197 -0.70 6.95 13.87
CA ASN A 197 0.70 6.74 14.24
C ASN A 197 1.22 5.47 13.58
N ASN A 198 1.44 5.54 12.26
CA ASN A 198 1.82 4.45 11.35
C ASN A 198 0.80 3.29 11.19
N GLY A 199 1.07 2.48 10.16
CA GLY A 199 0.31 1.30 9.77
C GLY A 199 0.70 0.87 8.35
N VAL A 200 0.36 -0.36 7.98
CA VAL A 200 0.43 -0.84 6.59
C VAL A 200 -1.01 -1.10 6.13
N TYR A 201 -1.44 -0.37 5.11
CA TYR A 201 -2.80 -0.49 4.58
C TYR A 201 -2.74 -1.08 3.18
N PHE A 202 -3.43 -2.20 2.96
CA PHE A 202 -3.40 -2.93 1.71
C PHE A 202 -4.77 -3.03 1.06
N VAL A 203 -4.86 -2.59 -0.20
CA VAL A 203 -6.04 -2.78 -1.05
C VAL A 203 -5.60 -3.51 -2.31
N ALA A 204 -5.95 -4.78 -2.40
CA ALA A 204 -5.66 -5.58 -3.58
C ALA A 204 -6.52 -5.15 -4.78
N LYS A 205 -7.81 -4.92 -4.55
CA LYS A 205 -8.75 -4.41 -5.55
C LYS A 205 -9.89 -3.70 -4.83
N GLY A 206 -10.18 -2.46 -5.20
CA GLY A 206 -11.12 -1.58 -4.49
C GLY A 206 -10.50 -0.23 -4.12
N ASP A 207 -11.15 0.47 -3.21
CA ASP A 207 -10.74 1.80 -2.75
C ASP A 207 -10.26 1.81 -1.30
N GLY A 208 -9.11 2.42 -1.08
CA GLY A 208 -8.54 2.68 0.24
C GLY A 208 -8.78 4.12 0.67
N GLU A 209 -9.26 4.32 1.89
CA GLU A 209 -9.41 5.63 2.51
C GLU A 209 -8.74 5.66 3.88
N VAL A 210 -7.81 6.61 4.07
CA VAL A 210 -7.12 6.81 5.36
C VAL A 210 -7.31 8.25 5.79
N LYS A 211 -8.03 8.45 6.90
CA LYS A 211 -8.38 9.75 7.44
C LYS A 211 -7.91 9.91 8.89
N ALA A 212 -7.22 11.01 9.15
CA ALA A 212 -6.89 11.47 10.50
C ALA A 212 -7.45 12.88 10.73
N GLY A 213 -8.22 13.08 11.80
CA GLY A 213 -8.61 14.42 12.24
C GLY A 213 -7.39 15.26 12.68
N GLY A 214 -6.36 14.59 13.19
CA GLY A 214 -5.04 15.13 13.46
C GLY A 214 -4.06 14.92 12.31
N SER A 215 -2.86 14.42 12.64
CA SER A 215 -1.80 14.12 11.69
C SER A 215 -1.74 12.62 11.37
N ILE A 216 -1.28 12.30 10.15
CA ILE A 216 -0.72 10.98 9.84
C ILE A 216 0.79 11.11 9.98
N LYS A 217 1.39 10.36 10.91
CA LYS A 217 2.80 10.52 11.28
C LYS A 217 3.52 9.18 11.41
N LYS A 218 4.85 9.25 11.33
CA LYS A 218 5.71 8.17 11.81
C LYS A 218 5.77 8.15 13.34
N LEU A 219 5.93 6.97 13.93
CA LEU A 219 6.10 6.80 15.37
C LEU A 219 7.59 6.72 15.69
N GLY A 220 8.20 7.77 16.26
CA GLY A 220 9.65 7.79 16.53
C GLY A 220 10.49 7.58 15.25
N ASP A 221 11.50 6.72 15.34
CA ASP A 221 12.36 6.33 14.19
C ASP A 221 11.84 5.10 13.43
N THR A 222 10.57 4.72 13.64
CA THR A 222 9.96 3.59 12.91
C THR A 222 9.58 3.97 11.47
N PHE A 223 9.33 2.96 10.64
CA PHE A 223 8.69 3.16 9.34
C PHE A 223 7.33 3.85 9.54
N GLY A 224 7.09 4.92 8.77
CA GLY A 224 5.78 5.57 8.75
C GLY A 224 4.71 4.74 8.04
N THR A 225 3.56 5.36 7.79
CA THR A 225 2.45 4.73 7.08
C THR A 225 2.88 4.28 5.68
N THR A 226 2.62 3.01 5.36
CA THR A 226 2.90 2.41 4.05
C THR A 226 1.59 2.03 3.38
N LEU A 227 1.44 2.41 2.12
CA LEU A 227 0.27 2.06 1.31
C LEU A 227 0.66 0.94 0.35
N ALA A 228 0.00 -0.20 0.44
CA ALA A 228 0.20 -1.30 -0.49
C ALA A 228 -1.03 -1.41 -1.39
N LEU A 229 -0.84 -1.57 -2.69
CA LEU A 229 -1.96 -1.79 -3.61
C LEU A 229 -1.56 -2.65 -4.81
N GLN A 230 -2.55 -3.32 -5.38
CA GLN A 230 -2.49 -3.93 -6.70
C GLN A 230 -3.41 -3.10 -7.62
N ASP A 231 -4.54 -3.65 -8.08
CA ASP A 231 -5.58 -2.96 -8.85
C ASP A 231 -6.51 -2.14 -7.94
N GLY A 232 -5.92 -1.37 -7.02
CA GLY A 232 -6.65 -0.55 -6.04
C GLY A 232 -6.29 0.92 -6.13
N SER A 233 -6.94 1.75 -5.32
CA SER A 233 -6.62 3.16 -5.17
C SER A 233 -6.50 3.56 -3.69
N PHE A 234 -5.82 4.67 -3.39
CA PHE A 234 -5.81 5.28 -2.05
C PHE A 234 -6.12 6.76 -2.07
N LYS A 235 -6.98 7.17 -1.14
CA LYS A 235 -7.21 8.55 -0.74
C LYS A 235 -6.83 8.75 0.72
N VAL A 236 -5.94 9.70 0.96
CA VAL A 236 -5.41 10.03 2.28
C VAL A 236 -5.72 11.48 2.61
N ASN A 237 -6.30 11.71 3.78
CA ASN A 237 -6.62 13.05 4.28
C ASN A 237 -6.17 13.20 5.75
N ALA A 238 -5.36 14.22 6.03
CA ALA A 238 -5.02 14.63 7.38
C ALA A 238 -5.53 16.05 7.66
N GLY A 239 -6.13 16.27 8.84
CA GLY A 239 -6.48 17.62 9.30
C GLY A 239 -5.25 18.49 9.56
N LYS A 240 -4.13 17.87 9.96
CA LYS A 240 -2.82 18.49 10.15
C LYS A 240 -1.85 18.04 9.08
N SER A 241 -0.72 17.41 9.42
CA SER A 241 0.26 16.96 8.42
C SER A 241 0.02 15.51 8.00
N ALA A 242 0.32 15.18 6.75
CA ALA A 242 0.26 13.82 6.22
C ALA A 242 1.67 13.33 5.84
N TYR A 243 2.18 12.34 6.55
CA TYR A 243 3.43 11.65 6.23
C TYR A 243 3.14 10.23 5.73
N ILE A 244 3.47 9.96 4.47
CA ILE A 244 3.43 8.64 3.86
C ILE A 244 4.87 8.20 3.57
N GLU A 245 5.28 7.08 4.19
CA GLU A 245 6.64 6.55 4.04
C GLU A 245 6.87 6.08 2.60
N THR A 246 5.97 5.25 2.07
CA THR A 246 6.04 4.80 0.68
C THR A 246 4.73 4.16 0.23
N THR A 247 4.63 3.98 -1.08
CA THR A 247 3.65 3.12 -1.73
C THR A 247 4.36 1.93 -2.35
N ILE A 248 3.78 0.73 -2.21
CA ILE A 248 4.36 -0.49 -2.76
C ILE A 248 3.35 -1.28 -3.56
N ASN A 249 3.85 -1.96 -4.60
CA ASN A 249 3.18 -3.09 -5.20
C ASN A 249 3.70 -4.38 -4.54
N PRO A 250 2.87 -5.15 -3.81
CA PRO A 250 3.32 -6.37 -3.12
C PRO A 250 3.97 -7.41 -4.05
N THR A 251 3.61 -7.43 -5.33
CA THR A 251 4.16 -8.38 -6.31
C THR A 251 5.46 -7.88 -6.97
N MET A 252 5.90 -6.65 -6.67
CA MET A 252 7.16 -6.09 -7.18
C MET A 252 8.25 -5.93 -6.10
N VAL A 253 7.88 -5.93 -4.82
CA VAL A 253 8.86 -5.99 -3.70
C VAL A 253 9.41 -7.41 -3.51
N ASN A 254 10.52 -7.59 -2.77
CA ASN A 254 11.15 -8.92 -2.64
C ASN A 254 10.14 -9.96 -2.14
N GLN A 255 10.17 -11.14 -2.71
CA GLN A 255 9.33 -12.23 -2.19
C GLN A 255 9.91 -12.76 -0.87
N SER A 256 9.06 -13.18 0.07
CA SER A 256 9.52 -13.80 1.31
C SER A 256 10.35 -15.05 1.06
N THR A 257 11.43 -15.22 1.83
CA THR A 257 12.25 -16.44 1.81
C THR A 257 11.49 -17.68 2.27
N THR A 258 10.37 -17.50 2.97
CA THR A 258 9.43 -18.60 3.32
C THR A 258 8.65 -19.09 2.10
N ASN A 259 8.47 -18.25 1.08
CA ASN A 259 7.86 -18.66 -0.19
C ASN A 259 8.88 -19.35 -1.09
N THR A 260 10.10 -18.80 -1.19
CA THR A 260 11.17 -19.40 -2.01
C THR A 260 12.49 -18.68 -1.75
N THR A 261 13.61 -19.32 -2.12
CA THR A 261 14.90 -18.63 -2.10
C THR A 261 14.94 -17.49 -3.12
N ILE A 262 15.66 -16.43 -2.78
CA ILE A 262 15.74 -15.22 -3.60
C ILE A 262 16.48 -15.48 -4.95
N ALA A 263 17.25 -16.56 -5.04
CA ALA A 263 17.99 -16.95 -6.24
C ALA A 263 17.23 -17.95 -7.13
N ASP A 264 16.01 -18.34 -6.75
CA ASP A 264 15.19 -19.25 -7.55
C ASP A 264 14.93 -18.67 -8.94
N LYS A 265 15.21 -19.49 -9.96
CA LYS A 265 14.93 -19.16 -11.37
C LYS A 265 13.83 -20.02 -11.96
N THR A 266 13.26 -20.94 -11.18
CA THR A 266 12.28 -21.92 -11.69
C THR A 266 10.89 -21.31 -11.86
N GLY A 267 10.63 -20.13 -11.27
CA GLY A 267 9.32 -19.47 -11.31
C GLY A 267 8.62 -19.47 -9.95
N ASN A 268 9.20 -20.08 -8.93
CA ASN A 268 8.71 -19.90 -7.56
C ASN A 268 9.00 -18.49 -7.08
N ASN A 269 10.09 -17.86 -7.54
CA ASN A 269 10.36 -16.44 -7.30
C ASN A 269 9.92 -15.60 -8.50
N ALA A 270 8.88 -14.80 -8.30
CA ALA A 270 8.27 -14.05 -9.39
C ALA A 270 8.03 -12.58 -9.01
N TYR A 271 8.11 -11.73 -10.02
CA TYR A 271 7.80 -10.32 -9.90
C TYR A 271 7.04 -9.87 -11.14
N PHE A 272 6.00 -9.08 -10.91
CA PHE A 272 5.13 -8.59 -11.97
C PHE A 272 4.36 -7.38 -11.46
N ASN A 273 4.06 -6.44 -12.36
CA ASN A 273 3.20 -5.32 -12.06
C ASN A 273 1.74 -5.78 -11.96
N THR A 274 1.06 -5.30 -10.92
CA THR A 274 -0.38 -5.51 -10.70
C THR A 274 -1.14 -4.19 -10.53
N TYR A 275 -0.49 -3.04 -10.75
CA TYR A 275 -1.20 -1.77 -10.92
C TYR A 275 -1.97 -1.79 -12.24
N SER A 276 -3.19 -1.28 -12.20
CA SER A 276 -3.97 -0.96 -13.40
C SER A 276 -3.82 0.52 -13.78
N GLU A 277 -4.48 0.93 -14.86
CA GLU A 277 -4.57 2.34 -15.23
C GLU A 277 -5.31 3.19 -14.19
N GLN A 278 -6.20 2.57 -13.41
CA GLN A 278 -6.98 3.25 -12.36
C GLN A 278 -6.21 3.37 -11.05
N SER A 279 -5.13 2.60 -10.88
CA SER A 279 -4.34 2.62 -9.66
C SER A 279 -3.76 4.01 -9.40
N LYS A 280 -4.05 4.53 -8.21
CA LYS A 280 -3.74 5.91 -7.85
C LYS A 280 -3.52 6.07 -6.37
N VAL A 281 -2.66 7.01 -6.00
CA VAL A 281 -2.56 7.52 -4.64
C VAL A 281 -2.82 9.02 -4.62
N SER A 282 -3.70 9.48 -3.73
CA SER A 282 -3.95 10.89 -3.47
C SER A 282 -3.76 11.20 -1.99
N VAL A 283 -2.86 12.13 -1.66
CA VAL A 283 -2.54 12.53 -0.29
C VAL A 283 -2.83 14.01 -0.11
N SER A 284 -3.49 14.36 0.99
CA SER A 284 -3.75 15.75 1.31
C SER A 284 -3.67 16.08 2.78
N SER A 285 -3.25 17.31 3.06
CA SER A 285 -3.19 17.91 4.39
C SER A 285 -3.94 19.25 4.39
N LEU A 286 -4.76 19.51 5.42
CA LEU A 286 -5.52 20.76 5.52
C LEU A 286 -4.67 21.91 6.06
N THR A 287 -4.10 21.73 7.25
CA THR A 287 -3.36 22.81 7.95
C THR A 287 -1.84 22.60 7.97
N GLY A 288 -1.37 21.37 7.74
CA GLY A 288 0.04 21.00 7.79
C GLY A 288 0.64 20.65 6.43
N ASP A 289 1.80 20.02 6.47
CA ASP A 289 2.57 19.62 5.30
C ASP A 289 2.10 18.25 4.75
N VAL A 290 2.38 18.01 3.46
CA VAL A 290 2.40 16.67 2.88
C VAL A 290 3.85 16.24 2.70
N THR A 291 4.21 15.08 3.25
CA THR A 291 5.47 14.40 2.95
C THR A 291 5.15 13.04 2.35
N TYR A 292 5.64 12.76 1.14
CA TYR A 292 5.45 11.49 0.45
C TYR A 292 6.79 10.94 -0.03
N GLY A 293 7.10 9.69 0.31
CA GLY A 293 8.38 9.08 -0.03
C GLY A 293 9.44 9.46 0.99
N GLY A 294 9.50 8.72 2.09
CA GLY A 294 10.40 8.98 3.22
C GLY A 294 11.88 9.01 2.81
N ALA A 295 12.61 10.00 3.33
CA ALA A 295 14.04 10.12 3.11
C ALA A 295 14.78 8.84 3.52
N ASN A 296 15.78 8.45 2.72
CA ASN A 296 16.70 7.35 3.00
C ASN A 296 16.02 5.98 3.17
N LEU A 297 14.90 5.71 2.49
CA LEU A 297 14.17 4.43 2.58
C LEU A 297 15.11 3.23 2.40
N LEU A 298 15.94 3.22 1.36
CA LEU A 298 16.94 2.17 1.13
C LEU A 298 18.06 2.12 2.18
N SER A 299 18.49 3.26 2.71
CA SER A 299 19.53 3.28 3.75
C SER A 299 18.98 2.77 5.09
N LYS A 300 17.74 3.14 5.45
CA LYS A 300 17.02 2.61 6.62
C LYS A 300 16.84 1.10 6.52
N VAL A 301 16.52 0.62 5.32
CA VAL A 301 16.42 -0.80 5.00
C VAL A 301 17.78 -1.50 5.25
N LYS A 302 18.89 -0.98 4.70
CA LYS A 302 20.25 -1.54 4.87
C LYS A 302 20.80 -1.48 6.29
N THR A 303 20.45 -0.46 7.07
CA THR A 303 20.96 -0.27 8.44
C THR A 303 20.08 -0.89 9.51
N SER A 304 18.85 -1.32 9.17
CA SER A 304 17.99 -1.94 10.17
C SER A 304 18.53 -3.34 10.49
N THR A 305 18.77 -3.61 11.76
CA THR A 305 19.01 -4.97 12.28
C THR A 305 17.74 -5.83 12.27
N ALA A 306 16.70 -5.40 11.55
CA ALA A 306 15.34 -5.90 11.62
C ALA A 306 14.98 -6.76 10.39
N SER A 307 14.86 -8.06 10.63
CA SER A 307 14.72 -9.13 9.64
C SER A 307 13.35 -9.30 8.97
N THR A 308 12.54 -8.25 8.78
CA THR A 308 11.22 -8.41 8.13
C THR A 308 10.86 -7.36 7.09
N ILE A 309 10.73 -6.07 7.43
CA ILE A 309 10.57 -5.01 6.41
C ILE A 309 11.86 -4.86 5.63
N ALA A 310 13.02 -4.83 6.29
CA ALA A 310 14.27 -4.71 5.55
C ALA A 310 14.50 -5.91 4.66
N ASP A 311 14.39 -7.16 5.13
CA ASP A 311 14.56 -8.32 4.24
C ASP A 311 13.58 -8.31 3.03
N ALA A 312 12.35 -7.85 3.24
CA ALA A 312 11.36 -7.65 2.18
C ALA A 312 11.74 -6.56 1.15
N LEU A 313 12.66 -5.65 1.49
CA LEU A 313 13.08 -4.52 0.64
C LEU A 313 14.59 -4.52 0.27
N ASP A 314 15.46 -5.22 1.01
CA ASP A 314 16.89 -4.90 1.11
C ASP A 314 17.77 -5.61 0.08
N SER A 315 17.52 -6.88 -0.20
CA SER A 315 18.65 -7.79 -0.47
C SER A 315 19.56 -7.50 -1.68
N LEU A 316 19.33 -6.49 -2.55
CA LEU A 316 20.31 -5.94 -3.51
C LEU A 316 20.02 -4.45 -3.86
N GLY A 317 19.33 -3.69 -2.98
CA GLY A 317 18.89 -2.33 -3.28
C GLY A 317 17.67 -2.28 -4.22
N ASN A 318 16.63 -3.08 -3.92
CA ASN A 318 15.43 -3.18 -4.73
C ASN A 318 14.73 -1.81 -4.83
N PRO A 319 14.82 -1.10 -5.97
CA PRO A 319 14.17 0.19 -6.17
C PRO A 319 12.69 0.05 -6.51
N ALA A 320 12.12 -1.16 -6.46
CA ALA A 320 10.67 -1.35 -6.53
C ALA A 320 9.92 -0.67 -5.37
N VAL A 321 10.61 -0.31 -4.29
CA VAL A 321 10.07 0.53 -3.22
C VAL A 321 9.78 1.97 -3.64
N TYR A 322 10.31 2.38 -4.80
CA TYR A 322 10.01 3.68 -5.40
C TYR A 322 8.94 3.57 -6.49
N PHE A 323 8.51 2.36 -6.85
CA PHE A 323 7.47 2.16 -7.85
C PHE A 323 6.10 2.46 -7.26
N SER A 324 5.58 3.60 -7.64
CA SER A 324 4.22 4.02 -7.34
C SER A 324 3.31 3.76 -8.55
N PRO A 325 1.98 3.74 -8.35
CA PRO A 325 1.04 3.69 -9.45
C PRO A 325 1.27 4.81 -10.47
N GLY A 326 0.71 4.67 -11.67
CA GLY A 326 0.85 5.68 -12.72
C GLY A 326 0.24 7.05 -12.38
N SER A 327 -0.53 7.13 -11.29
CA SER A 327 -1.09 8.38 -10.78
C SER A 327 -0.74 8.65 -9.31
N LEU A 328 -0.21 9.84 -9.02
CA LEU A 328 0.09 10.32 -7.68
C LEU A 328 -0.24 11.80 -7.53
N ASN A 329 -1.11 12.13 -6.57
CA ASN A 329 -1.44 13.52 -6.24
C ASN A 329 -1.11 13.83 -4.78
N ALA A 330 -0.41 14.94 -4.54
CA ALA A 330 -0.02 15.42 -3.21
C ALA A 330 -0.44 16.89 -3.08
N VAL A 331 -1.32 17.19 -2.11
CA VAL A 331 -1.90 18.53 -1.92
C VAL A 331 -1.77 18.98 -0.48
N SER A 332 -0.98 20.02 -0.23
CA SER A 332 -0.96 20.74 1.04
C SER A 332 -1.68 22.08 0.91
N TYR A 333 -2.84 22.20 1.55
CA TYR A 333 -3.67 23.41 1.42
C TYR A 333 -3.11 24.63 2.13
N SER A 334 -2.29 24.45 3.16
CA SER A 334 -1.71 25.55 3.96
C SER A 334 -0.21 25.43 4.23
N GLY A 335 0.38 24.27 3.93
CA GLY A 335 1.76 23.94 4.24
C GLY A 335 2.61 23.72 2.99
N ASN A 336 3.67 22.95 3.17
CA ASN A 336 4.62 22.55 2.14
C ASN A 336 4.26 21.16 1.58
N ALA A 337 4.80 20.85 0.41
CA ALA A 337 4.82 19.48 -0.13
C ALA A 337 6.27 19.02 -0.30
N GLU A 338 6.65 17.94 0.37
CA GLU A 338 7.96 17.29 0.23
C GLU A 338 7.79 15.92 -0.41
N ILE A 339 8.34 15.77 -1.62
CA ILE A 339 8.25 14.53 -2.41
C ILE A 339 9.64 13.91 -2.53
N GLY A 340 9.79 12.72 -1.95
CA GLY A 340 10.98 11.90 -2.04
C GLY A 340 11.15 11.25 -3.41
N ASN A 341 12.07 10.27 -3.50
CA ASN A 341 12.32 9.58 -4.76
C ASN A 341 11.12 8.72 -5.13
N ILE A 342 10.58 8.91 -6.33
CA ILE A 342 9.43 8.16 -6.85
C ILE A 342 9.62 7.86 -8.33
N SER A 343 9.08 6.72 -8.76
CA SER A 343 8.93 6.36 -10.17
C SER A 343 7.51 5.87 -10.39
N LEU A 344 6.70 6.65 -11.10
CA LEU A 344 5.35 6.29 -11.50
C LEU A 344 5.46 5.31 -12.68
N LEU A 345 4.86 4.14 -12.53
CA LEU A 345 4.83 3.17 -13.62
C LEU A 345 3.97 3.68 -14.79
N PRO A 346 4.28 3.27 -16.04
CA PRO A 346 3.52 3.68 -17.21
C PRO A 346 2.00 3.46 -17.07
N SER A 347 1.22 4.51 -17.32
CA SER A 347 -0.23 4.48 -17.44
C SER A 347 -0.68 5.48 -18.50
N SER A 348 -1.56 5.08 -19.40
CA SER A 348 -2.08 5.96 -20.46
C SER A 348 -2.83 7.19 -19.93
N THR A 349 -3.35 7.10 -18.69
CA THR A 349 -4.12 8.12 -17.99
C THR A 349 -3.42 8.67 -16.75
N GLY A 350 -2.10 8.46 -16.63
CA GLY A 350 -1.32 8.85 -15.46
C GLY A 350 -1.44 10.35 -15.11
N ASP A 351 -1.61 10.66 -13.81
CA ASP A 351 -1.74 12.02 -13.27
C ASP A 351 -0.65 12.29 -12.23
N LEU A 352 -0.01 13.46 -12.31
CA LEU A 352 0.93 13.91 -11.28
C LEU A 352 0.64 15.35 -10.91
N LYS A 353 0.22 15.55 -9.66
CA LYS A 353 -0.04 16.88 -9.09
C LYS A 353 0.64 17.03 -7.76
N ILE A 354 1.50 18.03 -7.63
CA ILE A 354 2.20 18.38 -6.39
C ILE A 354 1.87 19.85 -6.11
N LEU A 355 0.93 20.08 -5.21
CA LEU A 355 0.38 21.40 -4.94
C LEU A 355 0.62 21.77 -3.47
N ALA A 356 1.25 22.91 -3.22
CA ALA A 356 1.48 23.43 -1.88
C ALA A 356 1.13 24.92 -1.82
N ALA A 357 0.58 25.36 -0.70
CA ALA A 357 0.43 26.79 -0.43
C ALA A 357 1.79 27.47 -0.24
N LYS A 358 2.72 26.78 0.41
CA LYS A 358 4.08 27.27 0.67
C LYS A 358 5.05 26.65 -0.32
N ASN A 359 6.06 25.93 0.15
CA ASN A 359 7.15 25.43 -0.67
C ASN A 359 6.85 24.03 -1.20
N VAL A 360 7.45 23.72 -2.35
CA VAL A 360 7.55 22.36 -2.88
C VAL A 360 9.01 21.95 -2.91
N SER A 361 9.32 20.81 -2.28
CA SER A 361 10.65 20.21 -2.26
C SER A 361 10.62 18.86 -2.97
N LEU A 362 11.43 18.70 -4.02
CA LEU A 362 11.43 17.52 -4.88
C LEU A 362 12.76 16.75 -4.81
N SER A 363 12.65 15.42 -4.82
CA SER A 363 13.76 14.51 -5.09
C SER A 363 13.73 14.03 -6.55
N ASN A 364 14.30 12.86 -6.85
CA ASN A 364 14.18 12.30 -8.19
C ASN A 364 12.76 11.82 -8.44
N ILE A 365 12.15 12.32 -9.50
CA ILE A 365 10.78 11.97 -9.89
C ILE A 365 10.82 11.50 -11.33
N THR A 366 10.37 10.27 -11.57
CA THR A 366 10.20 9.75 -12.92
C THR A 366 8.73 9.42 -13.13
N MET A 367 8.11 10.01 -14.15
CA MET A 367 6.86 9.49 -14.70
C MET A 367 7.24 8.74 -15.97
N SER A 368 7.12 7.40 -15.96
CA SER A 368 7.64 6.59 -17.05
C SER A 368 6.65 6.47 -18.20
N ASP A 369 7.14 6.61 -19.43
CA ASP A 369 6.43 6.31 -20.68
C ASP A 369 7.01 5.08 -21.40
N ALA A 370 7.71 4.22 -20.65
CA ALA A 370 8.22 2.96 -21.16
C ALA A 370 7.08 2.14 -21.77
N ALA A 371 7.39 1.39 -22.84
CA ALA A 371 6.42 0.51 -23.47
C ALA A 371 5.87 -0.48 -22.42
N VAL A 372 4.55 -0.53 -22.24
CA VAL A 372 3.90 -1.39 -21.23
C VAL A 372 4.28 -2.86 -21.42
N THR A 373 4.51 -3.27 -22.68
CA THR A 373 4.97 -4.63 -23.05
C THR A 373 6.40 -4.95 -22.63
N SER A 374 7.23 -3.94 -22.34
CA SER A 374 8.58 -4.12 -21.78
C SER A 374 8.59 -4.30 -20.27
N LEU A 375 7.43 -4.11 -19.61
CA LEU A 375 7.30 -4.24 -18.17
C LEU A 375 6.95 -5.68 -17.79
N ALA A 376 7.49 -6.11 -16.64
CA ALA A 376 7.03 -7.35 -16.02
C ALA A 376 5.54 -7.22 -15.70
N SER A 377 4.75 -8.17 -16.19
CA SER A 377 3.30 -8.18 -16.07
C SER A 377 2.81 -9.54 -15.59
N ILE A 378 1.54 -9.66 -15.28
CA ILE A 378 0.94 -10.94 -14.90
C ILE A 378 1.19 -12.00 -15.98
N GLU A 379 1.05 -11.62 -17.26
CA GLU A 379 1.28 -12.53 -18.41
C GLU A 379 2.76 -12.81 -18.68
N ASN A 380 3.64 -11.90 -18.27
CA ASN A 380 5.09 -12.01 -18.48
C ASN A 380 5.85 -11.67 -17.19
N PRO A 381 5.75 -12.51 -16.15
CA PRO A 381 6.43 -12.27 -14.89
C PRO A 381 7.93 -12.50 -15.06
N THR A 382 8.72 -11.90 -14.18
CA THR A 382 10.17 -12.02 -14.21
C THR A 382 10.74 -12.56 -12.89
N THR A 383 11.97 -13.08 -12.96
CA THR A 383 12.79 -13.37 -11.78
C THR A 383 13.38 -12.08 -11.20
N ARG A 384 13.99 -12.18 -10.02
CA ARG A 384 14.70 -11.05 -9.38
C ARG A 384 15.73 -10.37 -10.28
N SER A 385 16.54 -11.16 -11.00
CA SER A 385 17.57 -10.61 -11.90
C SER A 385 16.96 -9.83 -13.06
N GLY A 386 15.76 -10.22 -13.50
CA GLY A 386 15.05 -9.46 -14.52
C GLY A 386 14.39 -8.20 -13.97
N VAL A 387 13.93 -8.17 -12.71
CA VAL A 387 13.47 -6.91 -12.08
C VAL A 387 14.58 -5.87 -12.05
N THR A 388 15.79 -6.25 -11.62
CA THR A 388 16.94 -5.32 -11.61
C THR A 388 17.28 -4.80 -13.01
N THR A 389 17.09 -5.62 -14.05
CA THR A 389 17.29 -5.24 -15.45
C THR A 389 16.16 -4.34 -15.97
N PHE A 390 14.92 -4.58 -15.52
CA PHE A 390 13.73 -3.78 -15.75
C PHE A 390 13.86 -2.35 -15.18
N ILE A 391 14.52 -2.21 -14.04
CA ILE A 391 14.80 -0.90 -13.44
C ILE A 391 15.84 -0.12 -14.25
N ALA A 392 16.88 -0.83 -14.72
CA ALA A 392 18.03 -0.20 -15.34
C ALA A 392 17.81 0.23 -16.80
N ASN A 393 16.81 -0.34 -17.50
CA ASN A 393 16.69 -0.21 -18.94
C ASN A 393 15.35 0.43 -19.38
N PRO A 394 14.15 -0.17 -19.22
CA PRO A 394 12.92 0.41 -19.75
C PRO A 394 12.42 1.68 -19.03
N LEU A 395 12.40 1.75 -17.69
CA LEU A 395 11.77 2.90 -16.99
C LEU A 395 12.48 4.25 -17.19
N LEU A 396 13.73 4.22 -17.64
CA LEU A 396 14.55 5.40 -17.97
C LEU A 396 14.66 5.63 -19.48
N THR A 397 14.01 4.79 -20.29
CA THR A 397 13.98 4.88 -21.76
C THR A 397 12.55 5.09 -22.25
N HIS A 398 12.43 5.78 -23.37
CA HIS A 398 11.13 6.12 -23.93
C HIS A 398 10.58 4.98 -24.78
N GLY A 399 9.28 4.70 -24.65
CA GLY A 399 8.58 3.82 -25.57
C GLY A 399 8.49 4.45 -26.97
N LEU A 400 8.45 3.61 -28.01
CA LEU A 400 8.18 4.09 -29.37
C LEU A 400 6.73 4.56 -29.55
N GLN A 401 5.82 4.13 -28.66
CA GLN A 401 4.42 4.50 -28.67
C GLN A 401 4.20 5.76 -27.81
N LEU A 402 3.34 6.66 -28.30
CA LEU A 402 2.89 7.82 -27.56
C LEU A 402 1.88 7.40 -26.48
N LEU A 403 2.38 6.96 -25.32
CA LEU A 403 1.55 6.46 -24.22
C LEU A 403 0.45 7.45 -23.79
N HIS A 404 0.74 8.75 -23.86
CA HIS A 404 -0.16 9.84 -23.47
C HIS A 404 -0.81 10.54 -24.67
N ALA A 405 -0.92 9.87 -25.84
CA ALA A 405 -1.42 10.48 -27.07
C ALA A 405 -2.78 11.20 -26.88
N ASN A 406 -3.64 10.60 -26.06
CA ASN A 406 -5.00 11.07 -25.79
C ASN A 406 -5.18 11.70 -24.39
N ASP A 407 -4.09 11.96 -23.68
CA ASP A 407 -4.13 12.49 -22.32
C ASP A 407 -3.81 14.00 -22.32
N SER A 408 -4.85 14.81 -22.10
CA SER A 408 -4.74 16.26 -22.07
C SER A 408 -4.41 16.84 -20.70
N ASN A 409 -4.37 16.01 -19.65
CA ASN A 409 -4.12 16.51 -18.29
C ASN A 409 -2.63 16.77 -18.10
N PRO A 410 -2.19 18.01 -17.85
CA PRO A 410 -0.77 18.28 -17.63
C PRO A 410 -0.33 17.80 -16.25
N VAL A 411 0.97 17.55 -16.11
CA VAL A 411 1.62 17.48 -14.79
C VAL A 411 1.64 18.86 -14.17
N LEU A 412 1.28 18.98 -12.90
CA LEU A 412 1.25 20.25 -12.17
C LEU A 412 2.16 20.21 -10.94
N VAL A 413 3.10 21.14 -10.87
CA VAL A 413 3.93 21.38 -9.67
C VAL A 413 3.77 22.83 -9.28
N VAL A 414 3.13 23.09 -8.15
CA VAL A 414 2.74 24.44 -7.74
C VAL A 414 3.12 24.70 -6.29
N ALA A 415 3.93 25.74 -6.08
CA ALA A 415 4.19 26.39 -4.80
C ALA A 415 3.53 27.76 -4.85
N LYS A 416 2.32 27.92 -4.29
CA LYS A 416 1.50 29.12 -4.51
C LYS A 416 2.19 30.41 -4.06
N ASP A 417 2.65 30.43 -2.81
CA ASP A 417 3.25 31.60 -2.16
C ASP A 417 4.74 31.35 -1.81
N GLY A 418 5.31 30.21 -2.26
CA GLY A 418 6.65 29.74 -1.90
C GLY A 418 7.54 29.35 -3.07
N ASP A 419 8.64 28.68 -2.75
CA ASP A 419 9.63 28.20 -3.71
C ASP A 419 9.31 26.78 -4.20
N ILE A 420 9.71 26.47 -5.43
CA ILE A 420 9.93 25.10 -5.89
C ILE A 420 11.44 24.85 -5.85
N SER A 421 11.86 23.79 -5.15
CA SER A 421 13.28 23.45 -5.03
C SER A 421 13.54 21.96 -5.11
N ALA A 422 14.74 21.59 -5.54
CA ALA A 422 15.28 20.24 -5.41
C ALA A 422 16.73 20.26 -4.90
N THR A 423 17.21 19.12 -4.41
CA THR A 423 18.65 18.95 -4.17
C THR A 423 19.39 18.94 -5.51
N LEU A 424 20.51 19.66 -5.59
CA LEU A 424 21.35 19.74 -6.80
C LEU A 424 21.71 18.32 -7.29
N GLY A 425 21.45 18.05 -8.57
CA GLY A 425 21.68 16.76 -9.20
C GLY A 425 20.46 15.85 -9.26
N ASN A 426 19.35 16.18 -8.58
CA ASN A 426 18.09 15.48 -8.77
C ASN A 426 17.47 15.82 -10.13
N LEU A 427 16.85 14.82 -10.76
CA LEU A 427 16.21 14.94 -12.06
C LEU A 427 14.71 14.62 -11.96
N ILE A 428 13.89 15.46 -12.60
CA ILE A 428 12.46 15.25 -12.79
C ILE A 428 12.21 14.90 -14.26
N THR A 429 11.78 13.67 -14.53
CA THR A 429 11.52 13.16 -15.89
C THR A 429 10.03 13.01 -16.12
N LEU A 430 9.48 13.72 -17.11
CA LEU A 430 8.03 13.82 -17.35
C LEU A 430 7.71 13.65 -18.85
N PRO A 431 6.82 12.72 -19.25
CA PRO A 431 6.50 12.43 -20.64
C PRO A 431 5.24 13.17 -21.14
N LYS A 432 4.82 14.20 -20.40
CA LYS A 432 3.61 14.98 -20.63
C LYS A 432 3.92 16.47 -20.56
N ALA A 433 3.04 17.28 -21.15
CA ALA A 433 2.99 18.71 -20.87
C ALA A 433 3.00 18.94 -19.35
N SER A 434 3.91 19.80 -18.89
CA SER A 434 4.19 19.98 -17.46
C SER A 434 4.23 21.46 -17.12
N THR A 435 3.62 21.83 -16.01
CA THR A 435 3.55 23.23 -15.54
C THR A 435 4.17 23.33 -14.15
N PHE A 436 5.14 24.23 -14.01
CA PHE A 436 5.79 24.57 -12.75
C PHE A 436 5.48 26.03 -12.41
N VAL A 437 4.86 26.28 -11.26
CA VAL A 437 4.50 27.63 -10.79
C VAL A 437 5.00 27.83 -9.37
N ALA A 438 5.92 28.77 -9.19
CA ALA A 438 6.35 29.23 -7.87
C ALA A 438 5.87 30.65 -7.64
N GLY A 439 5.41 30.96 -6.42
CA GLY A 439 5.14 32.33 -5.99
C GLY A 439 6.41 33.16 -5.86
N ASN A 440 7.53 32.48 -5.58
CA ASN A 440 8.86 33.07 -5.46
C ASN A 440 9.81 32.42 -6.48
N ASP A 441 10.71 31.53 -6.05
CA ASP A 441 11.78 31.01 -6.90
C ASP A 441 11.60 29.55 -7.32
N ILE A 442 12.18 29.19 -8.48
CA ILE A 442 12.43 27.81 -8.89
C ILE A 442 13.94 27.56 -8.84
N LYS A 443 14.41 26.67 -7.95
CA LYS A 443 15.83 26.50 -7.64
C LYS A 443 16.30 25.06 -7.82
N ASN A 444 17.45 24.88 -8.46
CA ASN A 444 18.18 23.59 -8.56
C ASN A 444 17.38 22.43 -9.18
N ILE A 445 16.39 22.75 -10.01
CA ILE A 445 15.53 21.77 -10.67
C ILE A 445 16.16 21.35 -12.00
N GLY A 446 16.48 20.05 -12.14
CA GLY A 446 16.78 19.43 -13.43
C GLY A 446 15.50 18.81 -14.02
N ILE A 447 15.17 19.13 -15.27
CA ILE A 447 13.98 18.58 -15.96
C ILE A 447 14.41 17.86 -17.24
N ASN A 448 13.89 16.64 -17.42
CA ASN A 448 13.89 15.93 -18.68
C ASN A 448 12.43 15.76 -19.15
N GLY A 449 12.01 16.57 -20.12
CA GLY A 449 10.62 16.64 -20.55
C GLY A 449 10.40 16.09 -21.95
N GLN A 450 9.31 15.33 -22.12
CA GLN A 450 8.69 15.04 -23.42
C GLN A 450 7.21 15.40 -23.37
N ASN A 451 6.57 15.48 -24.52
CA ASN A 451 5.13 15.65 -24.61
C ASN A 451 4.58 14.60 -25.57
N ASN A 452 4.14 13.48 -25.02
CA ASN A 452 3.67 12.35 -25.81
C ASN A 452 2.19 12.48 -26.21
N LYS A 453 1.66 13.69 -26.31
CA LYS A 453 0.31 13.96 -26.83
C LYS A 453 0.32 13.94 -28.35
N ALA A 454 -0.71 13.40 -28.99
CA ALA A 454 -0.88 13.53 -30.43
C ALA A 454 -1.14 15.01 -30.81
N SER A 455 -0.48 15.47 -31.87
CA SER A 455 -0.55 16.85 -32.38
C SER A 455 -1.90 17.20 -32.97
#